data_AF-A0A9W9YG06-F1
#
_entry.id   AF-A0A9W9YG06-F1
#
_cell.length_a   1.000
_cell.length_b   1.000
_cell.length_c   1.000
_cell.angle_alpha   90.00
_cell.angle_beta   90.00
_cell.angle_gamma   90.00
#
_symmetry.space_group_name_H-M   'P 1'
#
loop_
_entity.id
_entity.type
_entity.pdbx_description
1 polymer ?
#
loop_
_entity_poly.entity_id
_entity_poly.type
_entity_poly.pdbx_seq_one_letter_code
_entity_poly.pdbx_strand_id
1 'polypeptide(L)'
;MFTPWQYFATTNSECLTYFGHSALLQSFKDDTTVTCTTSYSQVPPFENGEIHISLVNGRPGAANFSYSQALQEWTRATHIRLRLLKVKTLLADLLPLARNDPTVTRRYFYSIKDISVGGICMCNGHADACVQLPEQDDSQFRCSCKHQTCGIKCDECCPGFVQKKWKPATAESSNECEPCNCHNHAIDCYYSEQMAQEKRSLDINGNYEGGGVCVNCRHNTYGINCEGCKPGYYRPTGVPKTSPDACQGCTCDRRFSTGRCYDGDGRCECLENYSGPNCDRCNDGFYGFPNCKPCDCHPLGTSGHVCGPTGDQCPCKPNYTGAKCDQCAPGYYGFPNCRRQCTCRQMYTSRQCNQCSKGFYSFPECKDVHSVLVVLFIQFVTVMQKVQLETCVQNTGTAFA
;
A
#
# COMPACT_ATOMS: atom_id res chain seq x y z
N MET A 1 18.50 -9.46 -27.76
CA MET A 1 18.60 -10.39 -28.92
C MET A 1 17.68 -9.86 -30.02
N PHE A 2 17.95 -10.09 -31.30
CA PHE A 2 17.04 -9.67 -32.38
C PHE A 2 16.10 -10.82 -32.77
N THR A 3 14.81 -10.53 -32.83
CA THR A 3 13.77 -11.43 -33.37
C THR A 3 13.45 -11.10 -34.83
N PRO A 4 13.06 -12.08 -35.66
CA PRO A 4 12.65 -11.85 -37.04
C PRO A 4 11.16 -11.48 -37.13
N TRP A 5 10.82 -10.45 -37.90
CA TRP A 5 9.42 -10.16 -38.27
C TRP A 5 8.99 -10.89 -39.55
N GLN A 6 9.84 -10.90 -40.56
CA GLN A 6 9.52 -11.40 -41.90
C GLN A 6 10.80 -11.89 -42.61
N TYR A 7 10.67 -12.96 -43.40
CA TYR A 7 11.72 -13.46 -44.28
C TYR A 7 11.35 -13.32 -45.76
N PHE A 8 12.40 -13.28 -46.61
CA PHE A 8 12.29 -13.16 -48.06
C PHE A 8 13.30 -14.11 -48.71
N ALA A 9 12.89 -14.83 -49.75
CA ALA A 9 13.77 -15.66 -50.56
C ALA A 9 13.31 -15.72 -52.03
N THR A 10 14.12 -16.25 -52.95
CA THR A 10 13.75 -16.35 -54.38
C THR A 10 12.72 -17.44 -54.62
N THR A 11 12.79 -18.54 -53.85
CA THR A 11 11.94 -19.73 -54.03
C THR A 11 11.45 -20.29 -52.69
N ASN A 12 10.37 -21.07 -52.73
CA ASN A 12 9.90 -21.81 -51.56
C ASN A 12 10.98 -22.74 -50.97
N SER A 13 11.83 -23.34 -51.81
CA SER A 13 12.93 -24.18 -51.32
C SER A 13 13.96 -23.36 -50.54
N GLU A 14 14.30 -22.15 -50.98
CA GLU A 14 15.21 -21.28 -50.22
C GLU A 14 14.60 -20.85 -48.89
N CYS A 15 13.30 -20.52 -48.84
CA CYS A 15 12.60 -20.21 -47.59
C CYS A 15 12.68 -21.38 -46.58
N LEU A 16 12.48 -22.62 -47.05
CA LEU A 16 12.59 -23.81 -46.22
C LEU A 16 14.03 -24.09 -45.78
N THR A 17 15.00 -24.03 -46.69
CA THR A 17 16.42 -24.36 -46.40
C THR A 17 17.12 -23.32 -45.51
N TYR A 18 16.89 -22.02 -45.72
CA TYR A 18 17.58 -20.97 -44.97
C TYR A 18 16.84 -20.52 -43.71
N PHE A 19 15.51 -20.65 -43.65
CA PHE A 19 14.71 -20.12 -42.55
C PHE A 19 13.77 -21.14 -41.90
N GLY A 20 13.59 -22.34 -42.47
CA GLY A 20 12.65 -23.35 -41.95
C GLY A 20 11.17 -23.03 -42.18
N HIS A 21 10.85 -22.01 -42.98
CA HIS A 21 9.48 -21.53 -43.21
C HIS A 21 9.03 -21.84 -44.64
N SER A 22 7.75 -22.19 -44.83
CA SER A 22 7.18 -22.41 -46.17
C SER A 22 6.59 -21.12 -46.74
N ALA A 23 7.00 -20.73 -47.95
CA ALA A 23 6.41 -19.61 -48.68
C ALA A 23 5.00 -19.90 -49.24
N LEU A 24 4.57 -21.17 -49.18
CA LEU A 24 3.21 -21.59 -49.54
C LEU A 24 2.21 -21.47 -48.38
N LEU A 25 2.69 -21.26 -47.15
CA LEU A 25 1.88 -21.11 -45.94
C LEU A 25 1.96 -19.66 -45.45
N GLN A 26 1.32 -18.76 -46.18
CA GLN A 26 1.27 -17.31 -45.87
C GLN A 26 0.14 -16.95 -44.89
N SER A 27 -0.53 -17.93 -44.28
CA SER A 27 -1.50 -17.71 -43.22
C SER A 27 -0.82 -17.50 -41.86
N PHE A 28 -1.08 -16.36 -41.23
CA PHE A 28 -0.74 -16.14 -39.83
C PHE A 28 -1.60 -17.06 -38.95
N LYS A 29 -0.95 -17.91 -38.14
CA LYS A 29 -1.66 -18.79 -37.20
C LYS A 29 -2.08 -18.03 -35.94
N ASP A 30 -1.25 -17.05 -35.59
CA ASP A 30 -1.33 -16.21 -34.41
C ASP A 30 -0.67 -14.85 -34.72
N ASP A 31 -0.81 -13.89 -33.81
CA ASP A 31 -0.27 -12.54 -33.98
C ASP A 31 1.27 -12.47 -33.97
N THR A 32 1.96 -13.52 -33.52
CA THR A 32 3.44 -13.61 -33.45
C THR A 32 4.06 -14.40 -34.60
N THR A 33 3.25 -14.93 -35.52
CA THR A 33 3.72 -15.81 -36.60
C THR A 33 4.69 -15.08 -37.53
N VAL A 34 5.92 -15.61 -37.63
CA VAL A 34 6.90 -15.23 -38.67
C VAL A 34 6.51 -15.93 -39.97
N THR A 35 6.66 -15.27 -41.12
CA THR A 35 6.48 -15.93 -42.44
C THR A 35 7.70 -15.73 -43.33
N CYS A 36 7.77 -16.49 -44.44
CA CYS A 36 8.70 -16.23 -45.53
C CYS A 36 7.89 -16.02 -46.82
N THR A 37 8.31 -15.08 -47.68
CA THR A 37 7.63 -14.82 -48.96
C THR A 37 8.60 -14.73 -50.13
N THR A 38 8.10 -15.07 -51.31
CA THR A 38 8.82 -14.97 -52.59
C THR A 38 8.31 -13.82 -53.47
N SER A 39 7.22 -13.15 -53.08
CA SER A 39 6.50 -12.18 -53.92
C SER A 39 7.37 -11.00 -54.37
N TYR A 40 8.23 -10.50 -53.47
CA TYR A 40 9.11 -9.35 -53.71
C TYR A 40 10.49 -9.74 -54.29
N SER A 41 10.77 -11.03 -54.46
CA SER A 41 12.10 -11.54 -54.79
C SER A 41 12.26 -11.89 -56.28
N GLN A 42 11.45 -11.29 -57.16
CA GLN A 42 11.41 -11.64 -58.59
C GLN A 42 12.56 -10.98 -59.37
N VAL A 43 12.64 -11.17 -60.69
CA VAL A 43 13.73 -10.60 -61.53
C VAL A 43 13.37 -9.21 -62.06
N PRO A 44 12.11 -8.95 -62.49
CA PRO A 44 11.63 -7.60 -62.72
C PRO A 44 11.05 -6.98 -61.43
N PRO A 45 11.20 -5.66 -61.22
CA PRO A 45 12.03 -4.73 -61.98
C PRO A 45 13.49 -4.75 -61.50
N PHE A 46 14.44 -4.49 -62.40
CA PHE A 46 15.87 -4.40 -62.06
C PHE A 46 16.24 -3.10 -61.31
N GLU A 47 15.36 -2.10 -61.34
CA GLU A 47 15.49 -0.81 -60.65
C GLU A 47 14.14 -0.43 -60.03
N ASN A 48 14.15 0.34 -58.94
CA ASN A 48 12.93 0.77 -58.24
C ASN A 48 12.02 -0.39 -57.76
N GLY A 49 12.60 -1.54 -57.40
CA GLY A 49 11.87 -2.61 -56.72
C GLY A 49 11.54 -2.22 -55.27
N GLU A 50 10.29 -2.43 -54.86
CA GLU A 50 9.79 -2.09 -53.52
C GLU A 50 9.49 -3.36 -52.70
N ILE A 51 9.71 -3.30 -51.38
CA ILE A 51 9.39 -4.38 -50.43
C ILE A 51 8.49 -3.79 -49.34
N HIS A 52 7.21 -4.18 -49.35
CA HIS A 52 6.22 -3.69 -48.39
C HIS A 52 6.00 -4.72 -47.27
N ILE A 53 6.10 -4.28 -46.02
CA ILE A 53 5.96 -5.14 -44.84
C ILE A 53 4.90 -4.54 -43.91
N SER A 54 3.72 -5.18 -43.83
CA SER A 54 2.75 -4.89 -42.78
C SER A 54 2.94 -5.85 -41.62
N LEU A 55 3.12 -5.31 -40.42
CA LEU A 55 3.20 -6.10 -39.19
C LEU A 55 1.82 -6.44 -38.61
N VAL A 56 0.74 -5.85 -39.15
CA VAL A 56 -0.64 -5.98 -38.64
C VAL A 56 -1.56 -6.69 -39.64
N ASN A 57 -1.52 -6.33 -40.92
CA ASN A 57 -2.53 -6.77 -41.88
C ASN A 57 -2.57 -8.30 -42.04
N GLY A 58 -3.76 -8.88 -41.91
CA GLY A 58 -4.00 -10.33 -42.03
C GLY A 58 -3.79 -11.13 -40.74
N ARG A 59 -3.27 -10.54 -39.66
CA ARG A 59 -3.11 -11.21 -38.36
C ARG A 59 -4.43 -11.24 -37.57
N PRO A 60 -4.73 -12.29 -36.77
CA PRO A 60 -6.01 -12.43 -36.07
C PRO A 60 -6.39 -11.22 -35.19
N GLY A 61 -5.45 -10.66 -34.44
CA GLY A 61 -5.66 -9.51 -33.56
C GLY A 61 -5.81 -8.18 -34.26
N ALA A 62 -5.60 -8.10 -35.59
CA ALA A 62 -5.69 -6.85 -36.34
C ALA A 62 -7.08 -6.20 -36.27
N ALA A 63 -8.14 -7.02 -36.16
CA ALA A 63 -9.51 -6.55 -36.00
C ALA A 63 -9.79 -5.93 -34.62
N ASN A 64 -8.94 -6.16 -33.62
CA ASN A 64 -9.11 -5.62 -32.27
C ASN A 64 -7.77 -5.36 -31.57
N PHE A 65 -6.90 -4.57 -32.24
CA PHE A 65 -5.51 -4.34 -31.82
C PHE A 65 -5.36 -3.91 -30.35
N SER A 66 -6.26 -3.07 -29.85
CA SER A 66 -6.26 -2.56 -28.47
C SER A 66 -6.35 -3.63 -27.38
N TYR A 67 -6.83 -4.84 -27.70
CA TYR A 67 -6.94 -5.96 -26.75
C TYR A 67 -5.99 -7.13 -27.08
N SER A 68 -5.38 -7.18 -28.27
CA SER A 68 -4.32 -8.17 -28.53
C SER A 68 -2.97 -7.68 -28.00
N GLN A 69 -2.68 -8.03 -26.75
CA GLN A 69 -1.34 -7.85 -26.16
C GLN A 69 -0.25 -8.48 -27.04
N ALA A 70 -0.51 -9.66 -27.62
CA ALA A 70 0.44 -10.34 -28.51
C ALA A 70 0.79 -9.49 -29.75
N LEU A 71 -0.19 -8.82 -30.36
CA LEU A 71 0.04 -7.97 -31.53
C LEU A 71 0.68 -6.63 -31.18
N GLN A 72 0.35 -6.06 -30.00
CA GLN A 72 1.01 -4.87 -29.45
C GLN A 72 2.49 -5.15 -29.15
N GLU A 73 2.81 -6.29 -28.53
CA GLU A 73 4.19 -6.68 -28.25
C GLU A 73 4.97 -7.05 -29.54
N TRP A 74 4.30 -7.67 -30.51
CA TRP A 74 4.87 -8.01 -31.82
C TRP A 74 5.26 -6.78 -32.64
N THR A 75 4.40 -5.76 -32.67
CA THR A 75 4.63 -4.52 -33.44
C THR A 75 5.62 -3.56 -32.78
N ARG A 76 5.94 -3.75 -31.49
CA ARG A 76 6.85 -2.89 -30.71
C ARG A 76 8.33 -3.18 -31.02
N ALA A 77 9.03 -2.18 -31.55
CA ALA A 77 10.49 -2.19 -31.69
C ALA A 77 11.14 -0.90 -31.20
N THR A 78 12.42 -0.99 -30.82
CA THR A 78 13.32 0.17 -30.62
C THR A 78 14.42 0.25 -31.66
N HIS A 79 14.78 -0.89 -32.28
CA HIS A 79 15.82 -0.99 -33.29
C HIS A 79 15.37 -1.97 -34.39
N ILE A 80 15.38 -1.52 -35.65
CA ILE A 80 15.07 -2.36 -36.80
C ILE A 80 16.38 -2.74 -37.50
N ARG A 81 16.50 -4.00 -37.94
CA ARG A 81 17.71 -4.53 -38.58
C ARG A 81 17.36 -5.29 -39.86
N LEU A 82 17.67 -4.69 -41.01
CA LEU A 82 17.66 -5.40 -42.29
C LEU A 82 18.91 -6.30 -42.38
N ARG A 83 18.76 -7.51 -42.94
CA ARG A 83 19.88 -8.44 -43.19
C ARG A 83 19.81 -8.93 -44.63
N LEU A 84 20.71 -8.40 -45.47
CA LEU A 84 20.82 -8.76 -46.87
C LEU A 84 21.80 -9.94 -46.99
N LEU A 85 21.29 -11.15 -47.21
CA LEU A 85 22.05 -12.41 -47.03
C LEU A 85 22.62 -13.02 -48.32
N LYS A 86 21.96 -12.80 -49.46
CA LYS A 86 22.33 -13.38 -50.76
C LYS A 86 21.95 -12.42 -51.89
N VAL A 87 22.88 -12.11 -52.79
CA VAL A 87 22.61 -11.37 -54.03
C VAL A 87 21.98 -12.31 -55.05
N LYS A 88 21.06 -11.80 -55.86
CA LYS A 88 20.39 -12.62 -56.89
C LYS A 88 21.24 -12.63 -58.16
N THR A 89 21.69 -13.82 -58.55
CA THR A 89 22.64 -14.02 -59.65
C THR A 89 21.95 -14.50 -60.93
N LEU A 90 22.37 -13.99 -62.09
CA LEU A 90 22.03 -14.63 -63.36
C LEU A 90 22.75 -15.98 -63.49
N LEU A 91 22.11 -16.97 -64.12
CA LEU A 91 22.59 -18.35 -64.14
C LEU A 91 24.00 -18.49 -64.75
N ALA A 92 24.34 -17.64 -65.73
CA ALA A 92 25.65 -17.60 -66.39
C ALA A 92 26.78 -17.06 -65.49
N ASP A 93 26.47 -16.21 -64.52
CA ASP A 93 27.46 -15.57 -63.63
C ASP A 93 27.78 -16.41 -62.37
N LEU A 94 27.06 -17.51 -62.13
CA LEU A 94 27.22 -18.35 -60.93
C LEU A 94 28.65 -18.85 -60.71
N LEU A 95 29.29 -19.41 -61.74
CA LEU A 95 30.63 -19.98 -61.65
C LEU A 95 31.74 -18.91 -61.49
N PRO A 96 31.73 -17.80 -62.25
CA PRO A 96 32.63 -16.67 -61.99
C PRO A 96 32.44 -16.04 -60.60
N LEU A 97 31.20 -15.88 -60.12
CA LEU A 97 30.95 -15.32 -58.79
C LEU A 97 31.46 -16.25 -57.68
N ALA A 98 31.25 -17.56 -57.80
CA ALA A 98 31.80 -18.57 -56.88
C ALA A 98 33.34 -18.62 -56.88
N ARG A 99 34.00 -18.05 -57.90
CA ARG A 99 35.46 -17.88 -57.98
C ARG A 99 35.94 -16.49 -57.54
N ASN A 100 35.06 -15.63 -57.01
CA ASN A 100 35.33 -14.24 -56.66
C ASN A 100 35.92 -13.40 -57.82
N ASP A 101 35.48 -13.65 -59.06
CA ASP A 101 35.95 -12.91 -60.23
C ASP A 101 35.65 -11.40 -60.09
N PRO A 102 36.65 -10.50 -60.17
CA PRO A 102 36.46 -9.06 -59.98
C PRO A 102 35.62 -8.40 -61.09
N THR A 103 35.48 -9.01 -62.27
CA THR A 103 34.63 -8.52 -63.36
C THR A 103 33.15 -8.88 -63.16
N VAL A 104 32.87 -9.84 -62.28
CA VAL A 104 31.50 -10.34 -62.00
C VAL A 104 31.02 -9.85 -60.64
N THR A 105 31.82 -10.01 -59.59
CA THR A 105 31.50 -9.52 -58.22
C THR A 105 31.14 -8.03 -58.20
N ARG A 106 31.84 -7.17 -58.96
CA ARG A 106 31.51 -5.74 -59.10
C ARG A 106 30.12 -5.44 -59.67
N ARG A 107 29.49 -6.40 -60.37
CA ARG A 107 28.13 -6.27 -60.93
C ARG A 107 27.03 -6.68 -59.95
N TYR A 108 27.37 -7.29 -58.81
CA TYR A 108 26.42 -7.82 -57.83
C TYR A 108 26.58 -7.13 -56.47
N PHE A 109 25.87 -6.02 -56.29
CA PHE A 109 25.81 -5.23 -55.06
C PHE A 109 24.35 -4.99 -54.65
N TYR A 110 24.15 -4.53 -53.41
CA TYR A 110 22.87 -4.00 -52.97
C TYR A 110 22.88 -2.48 -53.07
N SER A 111 21.78 -1.91 -53.55
CA SER A 111 21.51 -0.48 -53.49
C SER A 111 20.09 -0.29 -52.94
N ILE A 112 19.92 0.62 -52.00
CA ILE A 112 18.63 0.97 -51.40
C ILE A 112 18.51 2.49 -51.50
N LYS A 113 17.45 2.97 -52.15
CA LYS A 113 17.22 4.39 -52.43
C LYS A 113 16.62 5.14 -51.23
N ASP A 114 15.72 4.47 -50.50
CA ASP A 114 14.99 4.99 -49.36
C ASP A 114 14.62 3.85 -48.39
N ILE A 115 14.42 4.17 -47.11
CA ILE A 115 13.90 3.25 -46.08
C ILE A 115 12.89 4.02 -45.22
N SER A 116 11.61 3.89 -45.54
CA SER A 116 10.52 4.41 -44.73
C SER A 116 10.03 3.37 -43.70
N VAL A 117 9.80 3.81 -42.46
CA VAL A 117 9.23 3.00 -41.38
C VAL A 117 8.04 3.75 -40.78
N GLY A 118 6.83 3.29 -41.10
CA GLY A 118 5.62 3.79 -40.46
C GLY A 118 5.46 3.26 -39.04
N GLY A 119 5.16 4.14 -38.09
CA GLY A 119 4.93 3.80 -36.68
C GLY A 119 4.39 4.98 -35.88
N ILE A 120 4.00 4.71 -34.63
CA ILE A 120 3.55 5.71 -33.65
C ILE A 120 4.33 5.56 -32.35
N CYS A 121 4.50 6.64 -31.59
CA CYS A 121 5.11 6.55 -30.26
C CYS A 121 4.20 5.77 -29.29
N MET A 122 4.79 4.83 -28.56
CA MET A 122 4.08 4.00 -27.59
C MET A 122 3.92 4.77 -26.26
N CYS A 123 2.96 5.68 -26.20
CA CYS A 123 2.69 6.57 -25.06
C CYS A 123 1.56 6.09 -24.13
N ASN A 124 1.21 4.80 -24.16
CA ASN A 124 0.13 4.18 -23.37
C ASN A 124 -1.25 4.90 -23.45
N GLY A 125 -1.48 5.67 -24.51
CA GLY A 125 -2.69 6.49 -24.70
C GLY A 125 -2.74 7.81 -23.90
N HIS A 126 -1.68 8.19 -23.18
CA HIS A 126 -1.62 9.43 -22.42
C HIS A 126 -0.79 10.55 -23.11
N ALA A 127 -0.44 10.42 -24.38
CA ALA A 127 0.12 11.52 -25.17
C ALA A 127 -0.33 11.45 -26.64
N ASP A 128 -0.45 12.61 -27.27
CA ASP A 128 -0.75 12.82 -28.70
C ASP A 128 0.50 13.11 -29.54
N ALA A 129 1.61 13.52 -28.91
CA ALA A 129 2.85 13.89 -29.56
C ALA A 129 4.09 13.30 -28.88
N CYS A 130 5.17 13.22 -29.64
CA CYS A 130 6.50 12.80 -29.19
C CYS A 130 7.49 13.94 -29.50
N VAL A 131 8.38 14.25 -28.56
CA VAL A 131 9.41 15.29 -28.69
C VAL A 131 10.80 14.67 -28.59
N GLN A 132 11.76 15.20 -29.34
CA GLN A 132 13.17 14.83 -29.20
C GLN A 132 13.77 15.57 -27.99
N LEU A 133 14.58 14.89 -27.17
CA LEU A 133 15.23 15.54 -26.03
C LEU A 133 16.38 16.45 -26.50
N PRO A 134 16.51 17.71 -26.00
CA PRO A 134 17.47 18.67 -26.57
C PRO A 134 18.96 18.43 -26.24
N GLU A 135 19.29 17.56 -25.28
CA GLU A 135 20.51 17.74 -24.46
C GLU A 135 21.50 16.56 -24.46
N GLN A 136 21.28 15.52 -25.28
CA GLN A 136 22.27 14.45 -25.53
C GLN A 136 22.30 14.00 -26.99
N ASP A 137 23.46 13.49 -27.41
CA ASP A 137 23.80 13.02 -28.77
C ASP A 137 23.17 11.64 -29.12
N ASP A 138 21.96 11.39 -28.61
CA ASP A 138 21.17 10.17 -28.83
C ASP A 138 19.77 10.53 -29.35
N SER A 139 19.23 9.73 -30.27
CA SER A 139 17.94 9.99 -30.95
C SER A 139 16.73 9.62 -30.08
N GLN A 140 16.77 10.01 -28.80
CA GLN A 140 15.79 9.59 -27.80
C GLN A 140 14.55 10.49 -27.82
N PHE A 141 13.47 9.95 -28.38
CA PHE A 141 12.14 10.54 -28.32
C PHE A 141 11.45 10.24 -26.98
N ARG A 142 10.76 11.25 -26.44
CA ARG A 142 9.92 11.19 -25.24
C ARG A 142 8.49 11.56 -25.57
N CYS A 143 7.53 10.85 -24.99
CA CYS A 143 6.11 11.19 -25.09
C CYS A 143 5.79 12.52 -24.36
N SER A 144 5.00 13.39 -24.97
CA SER A 144 4.50 14.63 -24.35
C SER A 144 3.31 14.33 -23.43
N CYS A 145 3.59 13.71 -22.29
CA CYS A 145 2.58 13.11 -21.41
C CYS A 145 1.53 14.09 -20.87
N LYS A 146 0.30 13.60 -20.81
CA LYS A 146 -0.93 14.21 -20.26
C LYS A 146 -1.51 13.28 -19.19
N HIS A 147 -2.75 13.48 -18.78
CA HIS A 147 -3.45 12.60 -17.82
C HIS A 147 -2.65 12.38 -16.51
N GLN A 148 -1.81 13.37 -16.15
CA GLN A 148 -0.96 13.39 -14.96
C GLN A 148 0.04 12.21 -14.90
N THR A 149 0.41 11.68 -16.08
CA THR A 149 1.41 10.62 -16.27
C THR A 149 2.80 11.20 -16.56
N CYS A 150 3.83 10.45 -16.15
CA CYS A 150 5.25 10.78 -16.25
C CYS A 150 6.02 9.61 -16.89
N GLY A 151 7.35 9.68 -16.93
CA GLY A 151 8.21 8.70 -17.60
C GLY A 151 8.52 9.06 -19.06
N ILE A 152 9.11 8.12 -19.80
CA ILE A 152 9.43 8.32 -21.23
C ILE A 152 8.24 7.95 -22.13
N LYS A 153 7.41 6.99 -21.68
CA LYS A 153 6.27 6.43 -22.41
C LYS A 153 4.93 6.71 -21.72
N CYS A 154 4.90 7.64 -20.77
CA CYS A 154 3.73 7.88 -19.93
C CYS A 154 3.34 6.62 -19.12
N ASP A 155 4.36 5.86 -18.69
CA ASP A 155 4.31 4.54 -18.07
C ASP A 155 4.28 4.54 -16.53
N GLU A 156 4.23 5.73 -15.93
CA GLU A 156 4.07 5.96 -14.49
C GLU A 156 3.15 7.17 -14.21
N CYS A 157 2.63 7.30 -12.99
CA CYS A 157 1.97 8.53 -12.54
C CYS A 157 3.01 9.54 -12.05
N CYS A 158 2.77 10.84 -12.26
CA CYS A 158 3.67 11.89 -11.79
C CYS A 158 3.70 11.99 -10.24
N PRO A 159 4.80 12.52 -9.65
CA PRO A 159 4.87 12.80 -8.22
C PRO A 159 3.67 13.62 -7.72
N GLY A 160 3.07 13.22 -6.59
CA GLY A 160 1.84 13.81 -6.07
C GLY A 160 0.54 13.22 -6.66
N PHE A 161 0.60 12.58 -7.83
CA PHE A 161 -0.55 12.02 -8.56
C PHE A 161 -0.69 10.50 -8.42
N VAL A 162 -0.33 9.98 -7.25
CA VAL A 162 -0.27 8.53 -6.94
C VAL A 162 -1.36 8.08 -5.96
N GLN A 163 -2.53 8.73 -5.97
CA GLN A 163 -3.68 8.29 -5.17
C GLN A 163 -4.15 6.90 -5.61
N LYS A 164 -4.15 6.64 -6.92
CA LYS A 164 -4.59 5.37 -7.53
C LYS A 164 -3.45 4.78 -8.38
N LYS A 165 -3.48 3.47 -8.56
CA LYS A 165 -2.47 2.72 -9.32
C LYS A 165 -2.57 3.04 -10.81
N TRP A 166 -1.45 3.40 -11.43
CA TRP A 166 -1.35 3.69 -12.86
C TRP A 166 -1.93 2.55 -13.72
N LYS A 167 -2.59 2.93 -14.82
CA LYS A 167 -3.11 2.05 -15.88
C LYS A 167 -3.01 2.77 -17.22
N PRO A 168 -2.78 2.07 -18.35
CA PRO A 168 -2.87 2.68 -19.68
C PRO A 168 -4.29 3.18 -19.96
N ALA A 169 -4.43 4.21 -20.79
CA ALA A 169 -5.74 4.66 -21.25
C ALA A 169 -6.41 3.60 -22.17
N THR A 170 -7.74 3.55 -22.16
CA THR A 170 -8.55 2.67 -23.03
C THR A 170 -9.50 3.50 -23.91
N ALA A 171 -10.36 2.87 -24.71
CA ALA A 171 -11.35 3.57 -25.52
C ALA A 171 -12.46 4.21 -24.66
N GLU A 172 -12.65 3.73 -23.44
CA GLU A 172 -13.72 4.09 -22.51
C GLU A 172 -13.25 5.03 -21.37
N SER A 173 -11.94 5.12 -21.12
CA SER A 173 -11.37 5.86 -19.98
C SER A 173 -9.96 6.38 -20.26
N SER A 174 -9.69 7.64 -19.92
CA SER A 174 -8.35 8.24 -19.90
C SER A 174 -7.40 7.57 -18.90
N ASN A 175 -7.95 6.91 -17.87
CA ASN A 175 -7.24 6.34 -16.72
C ASN A 175 -6.19 7.30 -16.12
N GLU A 176 -6.59 8.58 -16.00
CA GLU A 176 -5.74 9.64 -15.49
C GLU A 176 -5.33 9.48 -14.02
N CYS A 177 -4.13 9.96 -13.72
CA CYS A 177 -3.48 9.81 -12.41
C CYS A 177 -4.03 10.84 -11.42
N GLU A 178 -4.66 10.36 -10.35
CA GLU A 178 -5.38 11.21 -9.39
C GLU A 178 -4.45 11.76 -8.29
N PRO A 179 -4.53 13.06 -7.94
CA PRO A 179 -3.74 13.67 -6.86
C PRO A 179 -4.06 13.10 -5.48
N CYS A 180 -3.03 12.95 -4.63
CA CYS A 180 -3.21 12.55 -3.24
C CYS A 180 -3.88 13.66 -2.42
N ASN A 181 -4.92 13.32 -1.64
CA ASN A 181 -5.54 14.28 -0.73
C ASN A 181 -4.70 14.44 0.55
N CYS A 182 -3.69 15.32 0.52
CA CYS A 182 -2.86 15.63 1.68
C CYS A 182 -3.35 16.83 2.50
N HIS A 183 -4.62 17.22 2.34
CA HIS A 183 -5.25 18.37 3.01
C HIS A 183 -4.41 19.67 2.98
N ASN A 184 -3.65 19.92 1.90
CA ASN A 184 -2.69 21.03 1.72
C ASN A 184 -1.46 21.02 2.66
N HIS A 185 -1.25 19.97 3.47
CA HIS A 185 -0.12 19.86 4.40
C HIS A 185 1.13 19.22 3.79
N ALA A 186 0.95 18.36 2.80
CA ALA A 186 2.03 17.81 1.96
C ALA A 186 1.73 18.03 0.47
N ILE A 187 2.74 17.77 -0.36
CA ILE A 187 2.65 17.74 -1.84
C ILE A 187 3.08 16.34 -2.30
N ASP A 188 4.19 15.86 -1.74
CA ASP A 188 4.72 14.52 -1.99
C ASP A 188 3.88 13.43 -1.29
N CYS A 189 3.67 12.33 -2.01
CA CYS A 189 3.03 11.13 -1.52
C CYS A 189 3.56 9.90 -2.29
N TYR A 190 3.32 8.70 -1.76
CA TYR A 190 3.58 7.43 -2.44
C TYR A 190 2.33 6.55 -2.46
N TYR A 191 2.18 5.67 -3.46
CA TYR A 191 1.10 4.70 -3.48
C TYR A 191 1.42 3.48 -2.59
N SER A 192 0.48 3.12 -1.72
CA SER A 192 0.51 1.90 -0.92
C SER A 192 -0.68 1.00 -1.27
N GLU A 193 -0.37 -0.13 -1.91
CA GLU A 193 -1.34 -1.18 -2.24
C GLU A 193 -2.10 -1.69 -1.00
N GLN A 194 -1.42 -1.76 0.17
CA GLN A 194 -2.06 -2.13 1.43
C GLN A 194 -3.13 -1.10 1.86
N MET A 195 -2.84 0.20 1.75
CA MET A 195 -3.81 1.24 2.15
C MET A 195 -5.00 1.33 1.19
N ALA A 196 -4.82 0.93 -0.08
CA ALA A 196 -5.90 0.77 -1.05
C ALA A 196 -6.81 -0.42 -0.71
N GLN A 197 -6.22 -1.57 -0.36
CA GLN A 197 -6.98 -2.77 0.02
C GLN A 197 -7.70 -2.61 1.36
N GLU A 198 -7.07 -1.96 2.34
CA GLU A 198 -7.68 -1.63 3.64
C GLU A 198 -8.68 -0.45 3.57
N LYS A 199 -8.79 0.26 2.43
CA LYS A 199 -9.59 1.49 2.24
C LYS A 199 -9.30 2.56 3.31
N ARG A 200 -8.04 2.98 3.41
CA ARG A 200 -7.55 3.90 4.45
C ARG A 200 -7.00 5.23 3.96
N SER A 201 -6.70 5.36 2.66
CA SER A 201 -6.43 6.67 2.07
C SER A 201 -7.73 7.32 1.63
N LEU A 202 -7.87 8.62 1.91
CA LEU A 202 -8.93 9.47 1.40
C LEU A 202 -8.55 10.01 0.01
N ASP A 203 -9.50 9.94 -0.93
CA ASP A 203 -9.43 10.53 -2.26
C ASP A 203 -9.72 12.06 -2.22
N ILE A 204 -9.62 12.77 -3.34
CA ILE A 204 -9.91 14.23 -3.36
C ILE A 204 -11.41 14.57 -3.22
N ASN A 205 -12.30 13.59 -3.40
CA ASN A 205 -13.75 13.74 -3.36
C ASN A 205 -14.34 13.47 -1.96
N GLY A 206 -13.53 12.91 -1.03
CA GLY A 206 -13.93 12.52 0.32
C GLY A 206 -14.29 11.03 0.49
N ASN A 207 -13.99 10.19 -0.50
CA ASN A 207 -14.16 8.74 -0.45
C ASN A 207 -12.90 8.06 0.08
N TYR A 208 -13.03 6.92 0.76
CA TYR A 208 -11.90 6.05 1.08
C TYR A 208 -11.59 5.12 -0.10
N GLU A 209 -10.97 5.67 -1.14
CA GLU A 209 -10.57 4.97 -2.36
C GLU A 209 -9.13 5.33 -2.76
N GLY A 210 -8.36 4.33 -3.18
CA GLY A 210 -6.95 4.49 -3.51
C GLY A 210 -6.03 4.29 -2.30
N GLY A 211 -4.74 4.42 -2.54
CA GLY A 211 -3.66 4.08 -1.61
C GLY A 211 -2.62 5.18 -1.41
N GLY A 212 -2.91 6.42 -1.81
CA GLY A 212 -1.97 7.53 -1.64
C GLY A 212 -1.65 7.79 -0.15
N VAL A 213 -0.36 7.78 0.21
CA VAL A 213 0.12 8.08 1.55
C VAL A 213 1.01 9.31 1.49
N CYS A 214 0.59 10.38 2.16
CA CYS A 214 1.29 11.65 2.21
C CYS A 214 2.57 11.56 3.05
N VAL A 215 3.65 12.19 2.59
CA VAL A 215 4.92 12.24 3.33
C VAL A 215 5.25 13.67 3.75
N ASN A 216 6.10 13.81 4.78
CA ASN A 216 6.57 15.12 5.26
C ASN A 216 5.47 16.12 5.67
N CYS A 217 4.33 15.65 6.22
CA CYS A 217 3.21 16.48 6.69
C CYS A 217 3.68 17.70 7.50
N ARG A 218 3.44 18.90 6.94
CA ARG A 218 3.79 20.22 7.51
C ARG A 218 2.70 20.69 8.48
N HIS A 219 2.84 21.92 9.00
CA HIS A 219 1.86 22.55 9.89
C HIS A 219 1.42 21.68 11.09
N ASN A 220 2.36 20.90 11.63
CA ASN A 220 2.16 20.00 12.77
C ASN A 220 1.07 18.91 12.59
N THR A 221 0.74 18.53 11.35
CA THR A 221 -0.21 17.43 11.06
C THR A 221 0.45 16.06 10.90
N TYR A 222 -0.31 14.99 11.09
CA TYR A 222 0.10 13.60 10.83
C TYR A 222 -1.10 12.77 10.34
N GLY A 223 -0.83 11.53 9.90
CA GLY A 223 -1.85 10.62 9.36
C GLY A 223 -1.54 10.24 7.91
N ILE A 224 -2.44 9.49 7.28
CA ILE A 224 -2.27 9.03 5.89
C ILE A 224 -2.47 10.19 4.89
N ASN A 225 -3.38 11.09 5.23
CA ASN A 225 -3.83 12.26 4.47
C ASN A 225 -3.46 13.58 5.20
N CYS A 226 -2.53 13.50 6.16
CA CYS A 226 -2.19 14.59 7.10
C CYS A 226 -3.41 15.10 7.90
N GLU A 227 -4.29 14.18 8.31
CA GLU A 227 -5.62 14.47 8.84
C GLU A 227 -5.73 14.76 10.35
N GLY A 228 -4.75 14.37 11.17
CA GLY A 228 -4.67 14.59 12.62
C GLY A 228 -3.55 15.55 13.03
N CYS A 229 -3.45 15.88 14.33
CA CYS A 229 -2.40 16.76 14.89
C CYS A 229 -1.32 15.98 15.65
N LYS A 230 -0.04 16.31 15.42
CA LYS A 230 1.12 15.63 16.05
C LYS A 230 1.03 15.70 17.58
N PRO A 231 1.56 14.72 18.33
CA PRO A 231 1.53 14.74 19.80
C PRO A 231 2.06 16.06 20.39
N GLY A 232 1.27 16.68 21.26
CA GLY A 232 1.51 18.04 21.77
C GLY A 232 0.85 19.16 20.96
N TYR A 233 0.04 18.82 19.95
CA TYR A 233 -0.85 19.72 19.22
C TYR A 233 -2.26 19.16 19.15
N TYR A 234 -3.25 20.04 18.97
CA TYR A 234 -4.67 19.72 18.82
C TYR A 234 -5.33 20.62 17.76
N ARG A 235 -6.48 20.19 17.24
CA ARG A 235 -7.33 20.99 16.35
C ARG A 235 -8.46 21.67 17.14
N PRO A 236 -8.52 23.01 17.21
CA PRO A 236 -9.63 23.69 17.87
C PRO A 236 -10.97 23.50 17.13
N THR A 237 -12.07 23.54 17.88
CA THR A 237 -13.43 23.44 17.33
C THR A 237 -13.66 24.48 16.21
N GLY A 238 -14.12 24.01 15.05
CA GLY A 238 -14.45 24.86 13.90
C GLY A 238 -13.28 25.19 12.95
N VAL A 239 -12.04 24.83 13.29
CA VAL A 239 -10.89 25.05 12.38
C VAL A 239 -10.86 23.97 11.28
N PRO A 240 -10.86 24.33 9.97
CA PRO A 240 -10.83 23.35 8.89
C PRO A 240 -9.55 22.50 8.87
N LYS A 241 -9.66 21.22 8.47
CA LYS A 241 -8.50 20.32 8.32
C LYS A 241 -7.42 20.85 7.36
N THR A 242 -7.79 21.69 6.41
CA THR A 242 -6.92 22.26 5.36
C THR A 242 -6.24 23.58 5.74
N SER A 243 -6.48 24.09 6.95
CA SER A 243 -5.85 25.35 7.42
C SER A 243 -4.35 25.16 7.73
N PRO A 244 -3.45 26.09 7.37
CA PRO A 244 -2.08 26.12 7.88
C PRO A 244 -1.99 26.18 9.42
N ASP A 245 -3.04 26.65 10.09
CA ASP A 245 -3.14 26.70 11.55
C ASP A 245 -4.09 25.62 12.11
N ALA A 246 -4.31 24.52 11.37
CA ALA A 246 -5.21 23.43 11.75
C ALA A 246 -4.78 22.65 13.01
N CYS A 247 -3.56 22.85 13.50
CA CYS A 247 -2.98 22.18 14.65
C CYS A 247 -2.22 23.17 15.55
N GLN A 248 -2.84 23.56 16.67
CA GLN A 248 -2.30 24.51 17.64
C GLN A 248 -1.64 23.77 18.81
N GLY A 249 -0.61 24.37 19.42
CA GLY A 249 0.17 23.71 20.47
C GLY A 249 -0.57 23.61 21.81
N CYS A 250 -0.46 22.47 22.49
CA CYS A 250 -1.02 22.27 23.82
C CYS A 250 -0.32 23.15 24.87
N THR A 251 -1.08 23.90 25.66
CA THR A 251 -0.55 24.73 26.78
C THR A 251 -0.40 23.95 28.10
N CYS A 252 -0.08 22.65 28.02
CA CYS A 252 -0.14 21.71 29.13
C CYS A 252 1.19 21.59 29.89
N ASP A 253 1.14 21.70 31.22
CA ASP A 253 2.30 21.50 32.07
C ASP A 253 2.65 20.02 32.19
N ARG A 254 3.84 19.64 31.69
CA ARG A 254 4.35 18.26 31.68
C ARG A 254 4.70 17.72 33.08
N ARG A 255 4.62 18.54 34.14
CA ARG A 255 4.72 18.07 35.53
C ARG A 255 3.44 17.36 36.02
N PHE A 256 2.30 17.68 35.40
CA PHE A 256 0.96 17.25 35.85
C PHE A 256 0.16 16.53 34.74
N SER A 257 0.66 16.56 33.50
CA SER A 257 0.04 15.99 32.30
C SER A 257 1.03 15.18 31.47
N THR A 258 0.52 14.41 30.51
CA THR A 258 1.35 13.74 29.49
C THR A 258 1.98 14.73 28.49
N GLY A 259 1.61 16.01 28.54
CA GLY A 259 1.92 17.01 27.52
C GLY A 259 1.09 16.90 26.25
N ARG A 260 0.08 16.00 26.20
CA ARG A 260 -0.93 15.92 25.14
C ARG A 260 -2.22 16.62 25.58
N CYS A 261 -3.04 17.00 24.62
CA CYS A 261 -4.35 17.59 24.83
C CYS A 261 -5.37 17.07 23.79
N TYR A 262 -6.66 17.22 24.09
CA TYR A 262 -7.75 16.73 23.25
C TYR A 262 -8.13 17.74 22.14
N ASP A 263 -8.48 17.21 20.97
CA ASP A 263 -9.11 17.98 19.89
C ASP A 263 -10.42 18.63 20.36
N GLY A 264 -10.75 19.78 19.79
CA GLY A 264 -11.94 20.55 20.11
C GLY A 264 -11.71 21.65 21.15
N ASP A 265 -11.44 21.28 22.41
CA ASP A 265 -11.32 22.21 23.55
C ASP A 265 -9.89 22.44 24.08
N GLY A 266 -8.90 21.67 23.63
CA GLY A 266 -7.49 21.82 24.05
C GLY A 266 -7.19 21.35 25.47
N ARG A 267 -8.13 20.64 26.10
CA ARG A 267 -7.99 20.09 27.46
C ARG A 267 -6.81 19.14 27.58
N CYS A 268 -6.02 19.28 28.63
CA CYS A 268 -4.85 18.45 28.89
C CYS A 268 -5.22 17.01 29.32
N GLU A 269 -4.43 16.05 28.87
CA GLU A 269 -4.48 14.66 29.35
C GLU A 269 -3.63 14.56 30.63
N CYS A 270 -4.29 14.50 31.78
CA CYS A 270 -3.63 14.53 33.09
C CYS A 270 -2.98 13.20 33.47
N LEU A 271 -1.93 13.27 34.30
CA LEU A 271 -1.41 12.11 35.01
C LEU A 271 -2.41 11.71 36.12
N GLU A 272 -2.43 10.44 36.50
CA GLU A 272 -3.46 9.79 37.32
C GLU A 272 -3.87 10.53 38.60
N ASN A 273 -2.93 11.22 39.27
CA ASN A 273 -3.15 11.95 40.50
C ASN A 273 -3.57 13.43 40.32
N TYR A 274 -3.74 13.91 39.09
CA TYR A 274 -4.19 15.28 38.76
C TYR A 274 -5.49 15.30 37.95
N SER A 275 -6.25 16.39 38.04
CA SER A 275 -7.47 16.61 37.26
C SER A 275 -7.65 18.09 36.89
N GLY A 276 -8.74 18.39 36.17
CA GLY A 276 -9.03 19.73 35.67
C GLY A 276 -8.59 19.96 34.23
N PRO A 277 -9.03 21.06 33.60
CA PRO A 277 -8.79 21.29 32.17
C PRO A 277 -7.31 21.44 31.82
N ASN A 278 -6.52 21.95 32.78
CA ASN A 278 -5.08 22.19 32.65
C ASN A 278 -4.24 21.32 33.61
N CYS A 279 -4.84 20.28 34.22
CA CYS A 279 -4.21 19.47 35.28
C CYS A 279 -3.75 20.31 36.49
N ASP A 280 -4.59 21.28 36.85
CA ASP A 280 -4.34 22.38 37.79
C ASP A 280 -4.76 22.08 39.24
N ARG A 281 -5.23 20.86 39.50
CA ARG A 281 -5.64 20.35 40.81
C ARG A 281 -5.39 18.84 40.91
N CYS A 282 -5.55 18.28 42.10
CA CYS A 282 -5.49 16.83 42.28
C CYS A 282 -6.70 16.12 41.66
N ASN A 283 -6.58 14.82 41.41
CA ASN A 283 -7.68 13.95 41.03
C ASN A 283 -8.48 13.50 42.27
N ASP A 284 -9.68 12.95 42.07
CA ASP A 284 -10.46 12.36 43.15
C ASP A 284 -9.66 11.24 43.84
N GLY A 285 -9.66 11.24 45.17
CA GLY A 285 -8.77 10.38 45.97
C GLY A 285 -7.36 10.94 46.20
N PHE A 286 -7.05 12.16 45.76
CA PHE A 286 -5.76 12.82 46.02
C PHE A 286 -5.91 14.27 46.56
N TYR A 287 -4.93 14.73 47.34
CA TYR A 287 -4.89 16.10 47.91
C TYR A 287 -3.46 16.69 47.92
N GLY A 288 -3.34 18.01 48.14
CA GLY A 288 -2.05 18.67 48.36
C GLY A 288 -1.29 19.14 47.10
N PHE A 289 -2.00 19.62 46.07
CA PHE A 289 -1.41 20.22 44.87
C PHE A 289 -0.36 21.30 45.24
N PRO A 290 0.82 21.35 44.57
CA PRO A 290 1.22 20.62 43.37
C PRO A 290 1.77 19.20 43.63
N ASN A 291 1.86 18.74 44.88
CA ASN A 291 2.40 17.41 45.21
C ASN A 291 1.25 16.48 45.63
N CYS A 292 0.40 16.11 44.67
CA CYS A 292 -0.85 15.37 44.94
C CYS A 292 -0.58 13.97 45.51
N LYS A 293 -0.92 13.79 46.79
CA LYS A 293 -0.79 12.56 47.59
C LYS A 293 -2.15 11.85 47.72
N PRO A 294 -2.19 10.51 47.82
CA PRO A 294 -3.45 9.79 48.03
C PRO A 294 -4.09 10.15 49.38
N CYS A 295 -5.41 10.28 49.39
CA CYS A 295 -6.23 10.44 50.60
C CYS A 295 -6.10 9.20 51.50
N ASP A 296 -5.76 9.39 52.78
CA ASP A 296 -5.71 8.30 53.78
C ASP A 296 -7.11 8.05 54.36
N CYS A 297 -8.06 7.72 53.47
CA CYS A 297 -9.47 7.52 53.77
C CYS A 297 -9.86 6.05 53.63
N HIS A 298 -10.47 5.46 54.65
CA HIS A 298 -10.87 4.07 54.61
C HIS A 298 -11.98 3.86 53.54
N PRO A 299 -11.77 3.03 52.50
CA PRO A 299 -12.60 3.03 51.30
C PRO A 299 -14.03 2.52 51.54
N LEU A 300 -14.20 1.55 52.45
CA LEU A 300 -15.52 1.07 52.83
C LEU A 300 -16.30 2.13 53.62
N GLY A 301 -15.63 2.94 54.44
CA GLY A 301 -16.26 3.95 55.29
C GLY A 301 -16.50 5.31 54.62
N THR A 302 -15.73 5.66 53.59
CA THR A 302 -15.73 7.01 52.99
C THR A 302 -16.69 7.11 51.80
N SER A 303 -17.37 8.24 51.64
CA SER A 303 -18.25 8.55 50.49
C SER A 303 -17.44 9.17 49.34
N GLY A 304 -17.51 8.58 48.15
CA GLY A 304 -16.91 9.16 46.93
C GLY A 304 -15.37 9.20 46.88
N HIS A 305 -14.66 8.55 47.81
CA HIS A 305 -13.18 8.48 47.90
C HIS A 305 -12.41 9.82 48.05
N VAL A 306 -13.07 10.97 47.98
CA VAL A 306 -12.47 12.29 48.21
C VAL A 306 -12.09 12.53 49.68
N CYS A 307 -11.19 13.48 49.91
CA CYS A 307 -10.83 14.00 51.22
C CYS A 307 -10.76 15.54 51.21
N GLY A 308 -10.86 16.15 52.39
CA GLY A 308 -10.67 17.59 52.58
C GLY A 308 -9.22 18.04 52.30
N PRO A 309 -8.95 19.35 52.25
CA PRO A 309 -7.67 19.91 51.77
C PRO A 309 -6.40 19.42 52.49
N THR A 310 -6.53 18.91 53.71
CA THR A 310 -5.44 18.40 54.55
C THR A 310 -5.27 16.88 54.51
N GLY A 311 -6.07 16.14 53.74
CA GLY A 311 -6.06 14.67 53.70
C GLY A 311 -6.87 14.01 54.82
N ASP A 312 -6.70 14.45 56.07
CA ASP A 312 -7.33 13.86 57.27
C ASP A 312 -8.81 14.27 57.52
N GLN A 313 -9.58 14.56 56.46
CA GLN A 313 -11.00 14.91 56.56
C GLN A 313 -11.84 14.15 55.53
N CYS A 314 -12.16 12.91 55.84
CA CYS A 314 -12.91 12.01 54.96
C CYS A 314 -14.44 12.14 55.20
N PRO A 315 -15.28 12.31 54.16
CA PRO A 315 -16.73 12.38 54.31
C PRO A 315 -17.32 10.98 54.55
N CYS A 316 -17.61 10.64 55.81
CA CYS A 316 -18.04 9.29 56.18
C CYS A 316 -19.48 8.94 55.77
N LYS A 317 -19.67 7.69 55.35
CA LYS A 317 -20.99 7.08 55.14
C LYS A 317 -21.71 6.92 56.50
N PRO A 318 -23.05 6.90 56.56
CA PRO A 318 -23.84 7.01 57.81
C PRO A 318 -23.57 5.98 58.93
N ASN A 319 -22.87 4.88 58.65
CA ASN A 319 -22.53 3.84 59.63
C ASN A 319 -21.09 3.97 60.17
N TYR A 320 -20.32 4.96 59.71
CA TYR A 320 -18.89 5.14 59.98
C TYR A 320 -18.60 6.51 60.59
N THR A 321 -17.47 6.63 61.28
CA THR A 321 -16.99 7.84 61.94
C THR A 321 -15.46 7.82 62.04
N GLY A 322 -14.87 8.85 62.67
CA GLY A 322 -13.43 9.08 62.72
C GLY A 322 -12.95 9.90 61.53
N ALA A 323 -11.80 10.57 61.68
CA ALA A 323 -11.22 11.45 60.66
C ALA A 323 -11.01 10.73 59.30
N LYS A 324 -10.77 9.41 59.35
CA LYS A 324 -10.46 8.55 58.20
C LYS A 324 -11.58 7.58 57.86
N CYS A 325 -12.76 7.71 58.49
CA CYS A 325 -13.88 6.77 58.38
C CYS A 325 -13.49 5.30 58.72
N ASP A 326 -12.49 5.18 59.58
CA ASP A 326 -11.82 3.99 60.09
C ASP A 326 -12.53 3.37 61.33
N GLN A 327 -13.62 3.99 61.78
CA GLN A 327 -14.36 3.60 62.98
C GLN A 327 -15.85 3.45 62.66
N CYS A 328 -16.57 2.64 63.44
CA CYS A 328 -18.02 2.54 63.32
C CYS A 328 -18.72 3.68 64.07
N ALA A 329 -19.77 4.24 63.48
CA ALA A 329 -20.58 5.29 64.12
C ALA A 329 -21.25 4.75 65.42
N PRO A 330 -21.59 5.63 66.38
CA PRO A 330 -22.29 5.22 67.60
C PRO A 330 -23.54 4.37 67.32
N GLY A 331 -23.63 3.17 67.92
CA GLY A 331 -24.69 2.18 67.67
C GLY A 331 -24.38 1.13 66.59
N TYR A 332 -23.18 1.17 66.00
CA TYR A 332 -22.70 0.20 64.99
C TYR A 332 -21.41 -0.48 65.44
N TYR A 333 -21.17 -1.72 64.99
CA TYR A 333 -19.97 -2.50 65.35
C TYR A 333 -19.52 -3.47 64.25
N GLY A 334 -18.36 -4.09 64.44
CA GLY A 334 -17.81 -5.07 63.49
C GLY A 334 -17.17 -4.39 62.28
N PHE A 335 -16.26 -3.45 62.52
CA PHE A 335 -15.36 -2.92 61.49
C PHE A 335 -14.64 -4.07 60.77
N PRO A 336 -14.45 -4.03 59.42
CA PRO A 336 -14.74 -2.93 58.50
C PRO A 336 -16.20 -2.88 57.98
N ASN A 337 -17.12 -3.69 58.50
CA ASN A 337 -18.48 -3.82 57.98
C ASN A 337 -19.53 -2.93 58.68
N CYS A 338 -19.24 -2.45 59.90
CA CYS A 338 -20.07 -1.54 60.71
C CYS A 338 -21.58 -1.81 60.61
N ARG A 339 -21.99 -2.97 61.15
CA ARG A 339 -23.39 -3.44 61.19
C ARG A 339 -24.10 -2.86 62.42
N ARG A 340 -25.42 -2.64 62.31
CA ARG A 340 -26.24 -2.26 63.48
C ARG A 340 -26.36 -3.40 64.47
N GLN A 341 -26.56 -3.05 65.73
CA GLN A 341 -27.01 -3.99 66.74
C GLN A 341 -28.41 -4.52 66.39
N CYS A 342 -28.56 -5.85 66.38
CA CYS A 342 -29.89 -6.46 66.40
C CYS A 342 -30.61 -5.99 67.66
N THR A 343 -31.80 -5.39 67.52
CA THR A 343 -32.64 -5.06 68.67
C THR A 343 -33.01 -6.35 69.40
N CYS A 344 -32.48 -6.55 70.60
CA CYS A 344 -32.88 -7.64 71.48
C CYS A 344 -34.37 -7.47 71.82
N ARG A 345 -35.24 -8.23 71.12
CA ARG A 345 -36.64 -8.33 71.50
C ARG A 345 -36.67 -9.03 72.86
N GLN A 346 -37.17 -8.35 73.89
CA GLN A 346 -37.32 -8.94 75.22
C GLN A 346 -38.29 -10.14 75.18
N MET A 347 -38.26 -10.94 76.25
CA MET A 347 -38.84 -12.28 76.38
C MET A 347 -37.98 -13.33 75.63
N TYR A 348 -37.19 -14.18 76.30
CA TYR A 348 -37.24 -14.63 77.70
C TYR A 348 -35.92 -14.43 78.50
N THR A 349 -36.01 -14.73 79.79
CA THR A 349 -35.05 -14.43 80.86
C THR A 349 -33.70 -15.17 80.77
N SER A 350 -32.61 -14.43 80.51
CA SER A 350 -31.29 -14.69 81.12
C SER A 350 -30.38 -13.45 81.00
N ARG A 351 -29.46 -13.24 81.96
CA ARG A 351 -28.40 -12.23 81.86
C ARG A 351 -27.12 -12.86 81.29
N GLN A 352 -26.98 -12.87 79.97
CA GLN A 352 -25.70 -13.13 79.29
C GLN A 352 -25.65 -12.31 77.99
N CYS A 353 -24.76 -11.33 77.91
CA CYS A 353 -24.60 -10.46 76.75
C CYS A 353 -23.10 -10.21 76.45
N ASN A 354 -22.29 -11.22 76.71
CA ASN A 354 -20.83 -11.11 76.77
C ASN A 354 -20.15 -12.48 76.66
N GLN A 355 -20.43 -13.21 75.56
CA GLN A 355 -19.57 -14.28 75.01
C GLN A 355 -19.99 -14.61 73.56
N CYS A 356 -19.04 -14.63 72.64
CA CYS A 356 -19.27 -15.13 71.27
C CYS A 356 -18.87 -16.61 71.19
N SER A 357 -19.86 -17.50 71.28
CA SER A 357 -19.64 -18.94 71.17
C SER A 357 -19.22 -19.34 69.75
N LYS A 358 -18.09 -20.06 69.64
CA LYS A 358 -17.59 -20.63 68.38
C LYS A 358 -18.46 -21.84 68.00
N GLY A 359 -19.25 -21.77 66.93
CA GLY A 359 -20.06 -22.93 66.52
C GLY A 359 -21.16 -22.75 65.46
N PHE A 360 -21.51 -21.54 65.03
CA PHE A 360 -22.54 -21.34 63.98
C PHE A 360 -22.09 -20.36 62.89
N TYR A 361 -21.57 -20.92 61.79
CA TYR A 361 -21.43 -20.24 60.51
C TYR A 361 -22.01 -21.13 59.42
N SER A 362 -22.90 -20.58 58.58
CA SER A 362 -23.35 -21.18 57.34
C SER A 362 -23.06 -20.23 56.17
N PHE A 363 -21.95 -20.50 55.47
CA PHE A 363 -21.64 -19.95 54.16
C PHE A 363 -21.03 -21.08 53.31
N PRO A 364 -21.27 -21.13 51.98
CA PRO A 364 -20.68 -22.14 51.11
C PRO A 364 -19.16 -22.00 51.00
N GLU A 365 -18.48 -23.12 50.72
CA GLU A 365 -17.03 -23.19 50.62
C GLU A 365 -16.48 -22.51 49.35
N CYS A 366 -15.33 -21.85 49.49
CA CYS A 366 -14.29 -21.90 48.47
C CYS A 366 -13.22 -22.91 48.93
N LYS A 367 -12.53 -23.58 47.99
CA LYS A 367 -11.46 -24.53 48.28
C LYS A 367 -10.20 -24.22 47.47
N ASP A 368 -9.06 -24.58 48.05
CA ASP A 368 -7.75 -24.05 47.72
C ASP A 368 -7.02 -24.71 46.53
N VAL A 369 -5.90 -24.08 46.19
CA VAL A 369 -4.95 -24.39 45.10
C VAL A 369 -4.09 -25.63 45.41
N HIS A 370 -3.44 -26.24 44.41
CA HIS A 370 -1.96 -26.32 44.32
C HIS A 370 -1.51 -26.83 42.92
N SER A 371 -0.20 -26.89 42.64
CA SER A 371 0.40 -26.86 41.28
C SER A 371 1.33 -28.04 40.94
N VAL A 372 1.70 -28.21 39.63
CA VAL A 372 3.05 -28.50 39.05
C VAL A 372 3.04 -29.34 37.74
N LEU A 373 3.38 -28.67 36.61
CA LEU A 373 4.34 -28.97 35.52
C LEU A 373 4.49 -30.37 34.79
N VAL A 374 4.96 -30.31 33.51
CA VAL A 374 5.60 -31.36 32.63
C VAL A 374 4.64 -32.26 31.78
N VAL A 375 4.94 -32.75 30.55
CA VAL A 375 5.39 -32.16 29.24
C VAL A 375 5.52 -33.26 28.12
N LEU A 376 5.46 -32.88 26.82
CA LEU A 376 5.91 -33.58 25.56
C LEU A 376 5.02 -34.66 24.83
N PHE A 377 4.60 -34.33 23.58
CA PHE A 377 4.41 -35.10 22.30
C PHE A 377 4.05 -36.61 22.20
N ILE A 378 3.28 -37.00 21.15
CA ILE A 378 3.78 -37.71 19.93
C ILE A 378 2.75 -37.84 18.75
N GLN A 379 3.31 -37.73 17.53
CA GLN A 379 2.93 -37.94 16.10
C GLN A 379 1.61 -38.61 15.58
N PHE A 380 1.11 -38.06 14.45
CA PHE A 380 0.57 -38.65 13.18
C PHE A 380 -0.47 -39.83 13.19
N VAL A 381 -1.33 -40.08 12.18
CA VAL A 381 -1.12 -40.32 10.72
C VAL A 381 -2.43 -40.18 9.90
N THR A 382 -2.38 -39.62 8.67
CA THR A 382 -3.14 -40.10 7.47
C THR A 382 -2.50 -39.60 6.16
N VAL A 383 -2.90 -40.12 4.99
CA VAL A 383 -1.99 -40.33 3.82
C VAL A 383 -2.67 -40.17 2.44
N MET A 384 -2.15 -39.25 1.58
CA MET A 384 -2.17 -39.25 0.07
C MET A 384 -3.56 -39.19 -0.64
N GLN A 385 -3.79 -38.95 -1.95
CA GLN A 385 -3.08 -38.46 -3.19
C GLN A 385 -4.17 -38.05 -4.24
N LYS A 386 -3.98 -37.46 -5.45
CA LYS A 386 -2.88 -36.86 -6.26
C LYS A 386 -3.50 -36.02 -7.41
N VAL A 387 -2.95 -34.85 -7.80
CA VAL A 387 -3.19 -34.20 -9.13
C VAL A 387 -1.90 -33.47 -9.61
N GLN A 388 -1.74 -33.28 -10.93
CA GLN A 388 -0.63 -32.61 -11.67
C GLN A 388 -1.22 -31.44 -12.52
N LEU A 389 -0.52 -30.48 -13.15
CA LEU A 389 0.75 -30.52 -13.89
C LEU A 389 1.47 -29.13 -13.89
N GLU A 390 2.32 -28.85 -14.89
CA GLU A 390 3.53 -28.00 -14.81
C GLU A 390 3.50 -26.67 -15.58
N THR A 391 4.48 -25.80 -15.29
CA THR A 391 5.27 -25.06 -16.31
C THR A 391 6.59 -24.56 -15.71
N CYS A 392 7.59 -24.25 -16.55
CA CYS A 392 8.91 -23.78 -16.11
C CYS A 392 9.24 -22.40 -16.68
N VAL A 393 9.73 -21.50 -15.83
CA VAL A 393 10.29 -20.18 -16.20
C VAL A 393 11.71 -20.11 -15.67
N GLN A 394 12.67 -19.68 -16.49
CA GLN A 394 14.04 -19.47 -16.03
C GLN A 394 14.09 -18.26 -15.08
N ASN A 395 14.23 -18.53 -13.79
CA ASN A 395 14.47 -17.52 -12.76
C ASN A 395 15.95 -17.55 -12.39
N THR A 396 16.67 -16.45 -12.59
CA THR A 396 18.11 -16.35 -12.33
C THR A 396 18.39 -16.15 -10.85
N GLY A 397 18.43 -17.24 -10.09
CA GLY A 397 18.92 -17.23 -8.73
C GLY A 397 20.45 -17.13 -8.68
N THR A 398 20.97 -16.32 -7.77
CA THR A 398 22.24 -16.59 -7.08
C THR A 398 22.13 -16.03 -5.66
N ALA A 399 22.69 -16.75 -4.69
CA ALA A 399 22.42 -16.51 -3.27
C ALA A 399 23.56 -15.75 -2.57
N PHE A 400 23.29 -15.41 -1.30
CA PHE A 400 24.20 -14.79 -0.34
C PHE A 400 25.65 -15.30 -0.35
N ALA A 401 26.56 -14.36 -0.09
CA ALA A 401 27.70 -14.53 0.80
C ALA A 401 27.64 -13.39 1.85
#